data_AF-A0A8J8JW46-F1
#
_entry.id   AF-A0A8J8JW46-F1
#
_cell.length_a   1.000
_cell.length_b   1.000
_cell.length_c   1.000
_cell.angle_alpha   90.00
_cell.angle_beta   90.00
_cell.angle_gamma   90.00
#
_symmetry.space_group_name_H-M   'P 1'
#
loop_
_entity.id
_entity.type
_entity.pdbx_description
1 polymer ?
#
loop_
_entity_poly.entity_id
_entity_poly.type
_entity_poly.pdbx_seq_one_letter_code
_entity_poly.pdbx_strand_id
1 'polypeptide(L)'
;MAKKQKTTDTLNLESILFNCREYLRSNASLMDKRDLLLTLIFLRFIGEKFENTQSEMRQECLNNGITDEEVIKSFLNSPSRYKGIAFVPEKARWSMIIDQPSSKLNASLDDAIQELENSGEALKGCIRIGLFTQINLEANVIKKVVDEVNKISHKTFGEEKDLIGRVYEYFLKSFAVNATKEEGEFYTPHDIVELIAAFIEPYDGTLYDPCCGSGGMFIQCAKYVEAKQGDIKMVNVYGQERDPATYRLAKMNLAMRGISHHLGEQNADTFSNDLHKGLTFDFIMANPPFNLKKWYDISMSKDRRWADYSVPPEGNANYAWILHMLSKLKAGKGLAGFLLANGALGDGDAVAIRKKLIENDKIEAIIVVPRELFYTTDISVTLWILNENKKGGMWHGRKLRNRQKEILFMDLRQWTENPVKGEQKKKVELKADQIKKAAQIYFKWQSEGTDGTNYAEPETYRSVGFEELDKNGYSLVPSRYIEFVDRDTTIDYHQVLTETATTVSRLLNCQKQNDETLRNALKQLGYEC
;
A
#
# COMPACT_ATOMS: atom_id res chain seq x y z
N MET A 1 -48.44 16.28 14.50
CA MET A 1 -47.73 15.20 13.79
C MET A 1 -46.52 15.79 13.10
N ALA A 2 -45.32 15.58 13.65
CA ALA A 2 -44.09 16.04 13.02
C ALA A 2 -43.75 15.16 11.83
N LYS A 3 -43.54 15.77 10.65
CA LYS A 3 -43.03 15.09 9.46
C LYS A 3 -41.65 14.50 9.80
N LYS A 4 -41.52 13.17 9.77
CA LYS A 4 -40.22 12.49 9.76
C LYS A 4 -39.44 13.01 8.54
N GLN A 5 -38.39 13.77 8.79
CA GLN A 5 -37.35 14.03 7.81
C GLN A 5 -36.80 12.67 7.37
N LYS A 6 -36.94 12.37 6.08
CA LYS A 6 -36.23 11.28 5.42
C LYS A 6 -34.75 11.65 5.48
N THR A 7 -33.99 11.01 6.36
CA THR A 7 -32.54 11.02 6.29
C THR A 7 -32.17 10.48 4.91
N THR A 8 -31.55 11.32 4.09
CA THR A 8 -30.91 10.91 2.85
C THR A 8 -29.82 9.93 3.23
N ASP A 9 -30.04 8.64 2.99
CA ASP A 9 -28.99 7.63 3.12
C ASP A 9 -27.84 8.06 2.20
N THR A 10 -26.74 8.50 2.80
CA THR A 10 -25.51 8.78 2.08
C THR A 10 -25.08 7.50 1.39
N LEU A 11 -25.09 7.49 0.05
CA LEU A 11 -24.63 6.36 -0.76
C LEU A 11 -23.23 5.93 -0.30
N ASN A 12 -23.12 4.72 0.25
CA ASN A 12 -21.85 4.12 0.64
C ASN A 12 -21.38 3.17 -0.47
N LEU A 13 -20.12 3.31 -0.90
CA LEU A 13 -19.47 2.44 -1.87
C LEU A 13 -19.54 0.97 -1.43
N GLU A 14 -19.32 0.69 -0.16
CA GLU A 14 -19.36 -0.68 0.38
C GLU A 14 -20.75 -1.30 0.26
N SER A 15 -21.81 -0.51 0.41
CA SER A 15 -23.19 -0.97 0.23
C SER A 15 -23.49 -1.29 -1.24
N ILE A 16 -23.01 -0.46 -2.18
CA ILE A 16 -23.11 -0.74 -3.62
C ILE A 16 -22.39 -2.06 -3.96
N LEU A 17 -21.13 -2.21 -3.51
CA LEU A 17 -20.33 -3.40 -3.76
C LEU A 17 -20.94 -4.66 -3.11
N PHE A 18 -21.53 -4.52 -1.93
CA PHE A 18 -22.26 -5.58 -1.27
C PHE A 18 -23.47 -6.03 -2.09
N ASN A 19 -24.28 -5.10 -2.58
CA ASN A 19 -25.44 -5.40 -3.43
C ASN A 19 -25.02 -6.13 -4.72
N CYS A 20 -23.98 -5.63 -5.40
CA CYS A 20 -23.38 -6.30 -6.56
C CYS A 20 -23.00 -7.75 -6.26
N ARG A 21 -22.30 -7.98 -5.13
CA ARG A 21 -21.89 -9.32 -4.70
C ARG A 21 -23.08 -10.23 -4.45
N GLU A 22 -24.15 -9.73 -3.83
CA GLU A 22 -25.35 -10.51 -3.55
C GLU A 22 -26.07 -10.91 -4.85
N TYR A 23 -26.18 -10.01 -5.83
CA TYR A 23 -26.74 -10.37 -7.15
C TYR A 23 -25.93 -11.46 -7.86
N LEU A 24 -24.60 -11.47 -7.68
CA LEU A 24 -23.73 -12.47 -8.28
C LEU A 24 -23.61 -13.76 -7.46
N ARG A 25 -24.19 -13.86 -6.26
CA ARG A 25 -23.87 -14.91 -5.26
C ARG A 25 -23.94 -16.34 -5.81
N SER A 26 -24.93 -16.64 -6.63
CA SER A 26 -25.16 -17.97 -7.23
C SER A 26 -24.87 -18.06 -8.73
N ASN A 27 -24.36 -16.99 -9.35
CA ASN A 27 -24.30 -16.85 -10.80
C ASN A 27 -22.89 -16.87 -11.38
N ALA A 28 -21.86 -16.92 -10.55
CA ALA A 28 -20.46 -16.91 -10.98
C ALA A 28 -19.54 -17.53 -9.92
N SER A 29 -18.35 -17.95 -10.32
CA SER A 29 -17.29 -18.32 -9.36
C SER A 29 -16.79 -17.08 -8.61
N LEU A 30 -16.08 -17.26 -7.49
CA LEU A 30 -15.53 -16.14 -6.73
C LEU A 30 -14.60 -15.24 -7.57
N MET A 31 -13.72 -15.88 -8.37
CA MET A 31 -12.77 -15.18 -9.23
C MET A 31 -13.49 -14.44 -10.37
N ASP A 32 -14.52 -15.05 -10.95
CA ASP A 32 -15.32 -14.42 -12.00
C ASP A 32 -16.08 -13.20 -11.45
N LYS A 33 -16.61 -13.26 -10.22
CA LYS A 33 -17.27 -12.10 -9.57
C LYS A 33 -16.32 -10.92 -9.43
N ARG A 34 -15.10 -11.20 -8.97
CA ARG A 34 -14.05 -10.18 -8.84
C ARG A 34 -13.76 -9.55 -10.20
N ASP A 35 -13.48 -10.37 -11.21
CA ASP A 35 -13.07 -9.90 -12.53
C ASP A 35 -14.20 -9.11 -13.21
N LEU A 36 -15.45 -9.57 -13.11
CA LEU A 36 -16.63 -8.85 -13.61
C LEU A 36 -16.78 -7.47 -12.98
N LEU A 37 -16.74 -7.40 -11.64
CA LEU A 37 -17.00 -6.15 -10.92
C LEU A 37 -15.85 -5.15 -11.11
N LEU A 38 -14.59 -5.60 -11.08
CA LEU A 38 -13.46 -4.74 -11.40
C LEU A 38 -13.55 -4.19 -12.83
N THR A 39 -13.94 -5.03 -13.79
CA THR A 39 -14.08 -4.62 -15.19
C THR A 39 -15.22 -3.62 -15.38
N LEU A 40 -16.41 -3.87 -14.82
CA LEU A 40 -17.54 -2.94 -14.92
C LEU A 40 -17.22 -1.59 -14.29
N ILE A 41 -16.56 -1.59 -13.14
CA ILE A 41 -16.18 -0.37 -12.43
C ILE A 41 -15.11 0.40 -13.21
N PHE A 42 -14.15 -0.33 -13.80
CA PHE A 42 -13.16 0.27 -14.70
C PHE A 42 -13.82 0.93 -15.92
N LEU A 43 -14.74 0.24 -16.61
CA LEU A 43 -15.50 0.79 -17.73
C LEU A 43 -16.31 2.03 -17.33
N ARG A 44 -16.95 1.99 -16.16
CA ARG A 44 -17.70 3.13 -15.61
C ARG A 44 -16.80 4.34 -15.40
N PHE A 45 -15.64 4.14 -14.77
CA PHE A 45 -14.73 5.23 -14.42
C PHE A 45 -14.00 5.82 -15.63
N ILE A 46 -13.48 4.96 -16.52
CA ILE A 46 -12.81 5.45 -17.72
C ILE A 46 -13.79 6.21 -18.62
N GLY A 47 -15.04 5.73 -18.72
CA GLY A 47 -16.12 6.42 -19.41
C GLY A 47 -16.44 7.78 -18.79
N GLU A 48 -16.61 7.85 -17.46
CA GLU A 48 -16.89 9.11 -16.77
C GLU A 48 -15.76 10.13 -16.93
N LYS A 49 -14.50 9.70 -16.77
CA LYS A 49 -13.34 10.56 -16.90
C LYS A 49 -13.20 11.10 -18.33
N PHE A 50 -13.47 10.25 -19.31
CA PHE A 50 -13.49 10.63 -20.73
C PHE A 50 -14.61 11.62 -21.04
N GLU A 51 -15.83 11.38 -20.56
CA GLU A 51 -16.98 12.27 -20.74
C GLU A 51 -16.77 13.66 -20.10
N ASN A 52 -16.16 13.70 -18.91
CA ASN A 52 -15.78 14.96 -18.26
C ASN A 52 -14.75 15.72 -19.11
N THR A 53 -13.70 15.02 -19.59
CA THR A 53 -12.67 15.62 -20.46
C THR A 53 -13.28 16.14 -21.76
N GLN A 54 -14.22 15.40 -22.37
CA GLN A 54 -14.96 15.85 -23.55
C GLN A 54 -15.76 17.12 -23.28
N SER A 55 -16.39 17.22 -22.11
CA SER A 55 -17.16 18.39 -21.71
C SER A 55 -16.27 19.62 -21.54
N GLU A 56 -15.09 19.46 -20.95
CA GLU A 56 -14.08 20.51 -20.81
C GLU A 56 -13.55 20.97 -22.17
N MET A 57 -13.10 20.03 -23.01
CA MET A 57 -12.62 20.31 -24.37
C MET A 57 -13.70 20.99 -25.24
N ARG A 58 -14.96 20.60 -25.08
CA ARG A 58 -16.09 21.27 -25.74
C ARG A 58 -16.22 22.71 -25.27
N GLN A 59 -16.15 22.95 -23.97
CA GLN A 59 -16.24 24.30 -23.42
C GLN A 59 -15.08 25.17 -23.88
N GLU A 60 -13.87 24.62 -24.00
CA GLU A 60 -12.71 25.30 -24.59
C GLU A 60 -12.96 25.68 -26.06
N CYS A 61 -13.55 24.79 -26.87
CA CYS A 61 -13.92 25.10 -28.25
C CYS A 61 -14.89 26.29 -28.31
N LEU A 62 -15.94 26.26 -27.48
CA LEU A 62 -16.93 27.34 -27.39
C LEU A 62 -16.29 28.66 -26.94
N ASN A 63 -15.42 28.62 -25.93
CA ASN A 63 -14.69 29.80 -25.44
C ASN A 63 -13.76 30.39 -26.51
N ASN A 64 -13.23 29.55 -27.41
CA ASN A 64 -12.40 29.95 -28.55
C ASN A 64 -13.24 30.36 -29.79
N GLY A 65 -14.56 30.47 -29.66
CA GLY A 65 -15.46 30.92 -30.73
C GLY A 65 -15.81 29.84 -31.77
N ILE A 66 -15.47 28.58 -31.52
CA ILE A 66 -15.88 27.45 -32.36
C ILE A 66 -17.27 27.02 -31.91
N THR A 67 -18.31 27.39 -32.68
CA THR A 67 -19.71 27.06 -32.38
C THR A 67 -20.32 26.04 -33.35
N ASP A 68 -19.57 25.62 -34.38
CA ASP A 68 -20.01 24.60 -35.33
C ASP A 68 -19.93 23.21 -34.67
N GLU A 69 -21.09 22.57 -34.51
CA GLU A 69 -21.22 21.27 -33.84
C GLU A 69 -20.52 20.13 -34.58
N GLU A 70 -20.46 20.14 -35.91
CA GLU A 70 -19.76 19.10 -36.67
C GLU A 70 -18.25 19.23 -36.49
N VAL A 71 -17.75 20.47 -36.43
CA VAL A 71 -16.34 20.75 -36.12
C VAL A 71 -16.00 20.30 -34.70
N ILE A 72 -16.83 20.65 -33.70
CA ILE A 72 -16.65 20.22 -32.31
C ILE A 72 -16.67 18.69 -32.23
N LYS A 73 -17.64 18.02 -32.87
CA LYS A 73 -17.77 16.56 -32.85
C LYS A 73 -16.56 15.87 -33.50
N SER A 74 -16.08 16.38 -34.64
CA SER A 74 -14.86 15.88 -35.29
C SER A 74 -13.63 16.05 -34.38
N PHE A 75 -13.51 17.22 -33.73
CA PHE A 75 -12.44 17.52 -32.79
C PHE A 75 -12.45 16.56 -31.59
N LEU A 76 -13.60 16.36 -30.96
CA LEU A 76 -13.76 15.49 -29.79
C LEU A 76 -13.58 14.00 -30.13
N ASN A 77 -13.84 13.56 -31.36
CA ASN A 77 -13.66 12.16 -31.75
C ASN A 77 -12.24 11.83 -32.25
N SER A 78 -11.27 12.75 -32.14
CA SER A 78 -9.88 12.50 -32.54
C SER A 78 -9.04 11.97 -31.36
N PRO A 79 -8.57 10.70 -31.39
CA PRO A 79 -7.81 10.10 -30.28
C PRO A 79 -6.54 10.88 -29.92
N SER A 80 -5.86 11.45 -30.93
CA SER A 80 -4.61 12.21 -30.77
C SER A 80 -4.72 13.47 -29.89
N ARG A 81 -5.94 13.94 -29.61
CA ARG A 81 -6.20 15.14 -28.81
C ARG A 81 -6.18 14.87 -27.30
N TYR A 82 -6.38 13.62 -26.89
CA TYR A 82 -6.45 13.25 -25.50
C TYR A 82 -5.03 13.00 -24.97
N LYS A 83 -4.56 13.89 -24.09
CA LYS A 83 -3.25 13.78 -23.43
C LYS A 83 -3.46 13.45 -21.96
N GLY A 84 -2.78 12.40 -21.46
CA GLY A 84 -2.88 11.98 -20.06
C GLY A 84 -4.17 11.22 -19.71
N ILE A 85 -5.02 10.95 -20.70
CA ILE A 85 -6.20 10.10 -20.56
C ILE A 85 -6.33 9.20 -21.80
N ALA A 86 -6.80 7.98 -21.60
CA ALA A 86 -7.07 7.07 -22.70
C ALA A 86 -8.34 7.49 -23.46
N PHE A 87 -8.30 7.37 -24.79
CA PHE A 87 -9.46 7.59 -25.63
C PHE A 87 -10.45 6.44 -25.47
N VAL A 88 -11.74 6.76 -25.29
CA VAL A 88 -12.81 5.76 -25.16
C VAL A 88 -13.65 5.74 -26.44
N PRO A 89 -13.56 4.67 -27.25
CA PRO A 89 -14.39 4.52 -28.45
C PRO A 89 -15.88 4.57 -28.14
N GLU A 90 -16.69 4.99 -29.11
CA GLU A 90 -18.13 5.22 -28.90
C GLU A 90 -18.85 4.00 -28.31
N LYS A 91 -18.60 2.79 -28.83
CA LYS A 91 -19.19 1.54 -28.30
C LYS A 91 -18.78 1.22 -26.86
N ALA A 92 -17.65 1.75 -26.40
CA ALA A 92 -17.13 1.53 -25.06
C ALA A 92 -17.53 2.63 -24.07
N ARG A 93 -18.26 3.66 -24.51
CA ARG A 93 -18.77 4.73 -23.64
C ARG A 93 -19.84 4.15 -22.73
N TRP A 94 -19.78 4.50 -21.45
CA TRP A 94 -20.66 3.92 -20.44
C TRP A 94 -22.14 4.16 -20.75
N SER A 95 -22.50 5.35 -21.23
CA SER A 95 -23.86 5.67 -21.69
C SER A 95 -24.38 4.70 -22.76
N MET A 96 -23.53 4.33 -23.72
CA MET A 96 -23.90 3.44 -24.83
C MET A 96 -24.09 2.00 -24.36
N ILE A 97 -23.37 1.59 -23.32
CA ILE A 97 -23.46 0.26 -22.71
C ILE A 97 -24.76 0.12 -21.91
N ILE A 98 -25.08 1.09 -21.06
CA ILE A 98 -26.26 1.00 -20.18
C ILE A 98 -27.60 1.12 -20.92
N ASP A 99 -27.60 1.72 -22.11
CA ASP A 99 -28.77 1.83 -23.00
C ASP A 99 -29.07 0.52 -23.77
N GLN A 100 -28.17 -0.46 -23.74
CA GLN A 100 -28.40 -1.74 -24.42
C GLN A 100 -29.51 -2.56 -23.74
N PRO A 101 -30.30 -3.32 -24.52
CA PRO A 101 -31.23 -4.30 -23.95
C PRO A 101 -30.50 -5.29 -23.03
N SER A 102 -31.13 -5.69 -21.92
CA SER A 102 -30.52 -6.58 -20.93
C SER A 102 -30.03 -7.91 -21.53
N SER A 103 -30.72 -8.42 -22.55
CA SER A 103 -30.35 -9.63 -23.30
C SER A 103 -29.08 -9.50 -24.14
N LYS A 104 -28.65 -8.27 -24.45
CA LYS A 104 -27.46 -7.96 -25.25
C LYS A 104 -26.28 -7.45 -24.41
N LEU A 105 -26.48 -7.21 -23.11
CA LEU A 105 -25.45 -6.60 -22.26
C LEU A 105 -24.14 -7.38 -22.25
N ASN A 106 -24.18 -8.71 -22.10
CA ASN A 106 -22.95 -9.51 -22.08
C ASN A 106 -22.11 -9.34 -23.35
N ALA A 107 -22.75 -9.40 -24.52
CA ALA A 107 -22.08 -9.20 -25.81
C ALA A 107 -21.58 -7.76 -25.96
N SER A 108 -22.40 -6.78 -25.61
CA SER A 108 -22.06 -5.36 -25.75
C SER A 108 -20.88 -4.95 -24.85
N LEU A 109 -20.78 -5.55 -23.67
CA LEU A 109 -19.66 -5.34 -22.75
C LEU A 109 -18.35 -5.93 -23.30
N ASP A 110 -18.39 -7.13 -23.90
CA ASP A 110 -17.21 -7.71 -24.53
C ASP A 110 -16.81 -6.96 -25.81
N ASP A 111 -17.78 -6.46 -26.60
CA ASP A 111 -17.52 -5.58 -27.74
C ASP A 111 -16.83 -4.28 -27.28
N ALA A 112 -17.30 -3.68 -26.18
CA ALA A 112 -16.70 -2.50 -25.57
C ALA A 112 -15.24 -2.76 -25.13
N ILE A 113 -14.98 -3.91 -24.49
CA ILE A 113 -13.62 -4.32 -24.11
C ILE A 113 -12.74 -4.45 -25.34
N GLN A 114 -13.23 -5.10 -26.40
CA GLN A 114 -12.47 -5.31 -27.62
C GLN A 114 -12.10 -4.00 -28.32
N GLU A 115 -13.01 -3.02 -28.32
CA GLU A 115 -12.75 -1.69 -28.89
C GLU A 115 -11.75 -0.91 -28.03
N LEU A 116 -11.82 -1.00 -26.69
CA LEU A 116 -10.81 -0.40 -25.80
C LEU A 116 -9.43 -1.00 -26.01
N GLU A 117 -9.33 -2.31 -26.16
CA GLU A 117 -8.08 -3.02 -26.48
C GLU A 117 -7.44 -2.47 -27.78
N ASN A 118 -8.28 -2.16 -28.77
CA ASN A 118 -7.86 -1.64 -30.07
C ASN A 118 -7.55 -0.13 -30.05
N SER A 119 -7.96 0.59 -29.01
CA SER A 119 -7.89 2.06 -28.95
C SER A 119 -6.51 2.62 -28.59
N GLY A 120 -5.60 1.80 -28.04
CA GLY A 120 -4.22 2.21 -27.74
C GLY A 120 -3.47 1.27 -26.79
N GLU A 121 -2.15 1.45 -26.69
CA GLU A 121 -1.27 0.58 -25.89
C GLU A 121 -1.58 0.63 -24.38
N ALA A 122 -2.02 1.78 -23.87
CA ALA A 122 -2.30 1.96 -22.44
C ALA A 122 -3.40 1.02 -21.91
N LEU A 123 -4.34 0.63 -22.75
CA LEU A 123 -5.48 -0.23 -22.37
C LEU A 123 -5.29 -1.69 -22.78
N LYS A 124 -4.29 -1.97 -23.63
CA LYS A 124 -4.03 -3.30 -24.17
C LYS A 124 -3.71 -4.30 -23.06
N GLY A 125 -4.43 -5.41 -23.00
CA GLY A 125 -4.27 -6.46 -22.01
C GLY A 125 -4.67 -6.08 -20.59
N CYS A 126 -5.41 -4.97 -20.39
CA CYS A 126 -5.93 -4.60 -19.07
C CYS A 126 -7.07 -5.50 -18.61
N ILE A 127 -7.88 -5.99 -19.57
CA ILE A 127 -9.11 -6.75 -19.29
C ILE A 127 -9.06 -8.07 -20.05
N ARG A 128 -9.70 -9.11 -19.50
CA ARG A 128 -9.86 -10.39 -20.19
C ARG A 128 -10.89 -10.25 -21.31
N ILE A 129 -10.49 -10.48 -22.56
CA ILE A 129 -11.41 -10.53 -23.70
C ILE A 129 -12.38 -11.70 -23.53
N GLY A 130 -13.67 -11.48 -23.83
CA GLY A 130 -14.71 -12.51 -23.73
C GLY A 130 -15.16 -12.81 -22.29
N LEU A 131 -14.84 -11.95 -21.32
CA LEU A 131 -15.17 -12.17 -19.91
C LEU A 131 -16.68 -12.35 -19.71
N PHE A 132 -17.50 -11.47 -20.27
CA PHE A 132 -18.93 -11.43 -19.98
C PHE A 132 -19.70 -12.53 -20.71
N THR A 133 -19.36 -12.79 -21.97
CA THR A 133 -19.97 -13.86 -22.78
C THR A 133 -19.56 -15.25 -22.32
N GLN A 134 -18.36 -15.43 -21.76
CA GLN A 134 -17.93 -16.71 -21.22
C GLN A 134 -18.64 -17.06 -19.90
N ILE A 135 -18.82 -16.09 -19.02
CA ILE A 135 -19.57 -16.29 -17.76
C ILE A 135 -21.07 -16.39 -18.06
N ASN A 136 -21.54 -15.63 -19.05
CA ASN A 136 -22.91 -15.63 -19.56
C ASN A 136 -23.98 -15.47 -18.46
N LEU A 137 -23.89 -14.39 -17.69
CA LEU A 137 -24.88 -14.07 -16.67
C LEU A 137 -26.28 -13.89 -17.29
N GLU A 138 -27.32 -14.34 -16.58
CA GLU A 138 -28.70 -14.08 -17.01
C GLU A 138 -28.96 -12.58 -17.18
N ALA A 139 -29.73 -12.22 -18.21
CA ALA A 139 -30.00 -10.83 -18.61
C ALA A 139 -30.43 -9.92 -17.45
N ASN A 140 -31.31 -10.42 -16.57
CA ASN A 140 -31.78 -9.66 -15.41
C ASN A 140 -30.70 -9.48 -14.33
N VAL A 141 -29.79 -10.45 -14.19
CA VAL A 141 -28.70 -10.39 -13.21
C VAL A 141 -27.66 -9.36 -13.65
N ILE A 142 -27.18 -9.44 -14.91
CA ILE A 142 -26.20 -8.47 -15.42
C ILE A 142 -26.77 -7.04 -15.41
N LYS A 143 -28.05 -6.86 -15.76
CA LYS A 143 -28.69 -5.53 -15.70
C LYS A 143 -28.68 -4.94 -14.29
N LYS A 144 -29.06 -5.74 -13.27
CA LYS A 144 -29.04 -5.29 -11.87
C LYS A 144 -27.63 -4.90 -11.41
N VAL A 145 -26.62 -5.68 -11.80
CA VAL A 145 -25.22 -5.39 -11.44
C VAL A 145 -24.73 -4.12 -12.12
N VAL A 146 -25.01 -3.95 -13.42
CA VAL A 146 -24.68 -2.72 -14.18
C VAL A 146 -25.37 -1.50 -13.56
N ASP A 147 -26.64 -1.61 -13.18
CA ASP A 147 -27.39 -0.52 -12.55
C ASP A 147 -26.84 -0.14 -11.18
N GLU A 148 -26.36 -1.12 -10.42
CA GLU A 148 -25.72 -0.88 -9.13
C GLU A 148 -24.36 -0.19 -9.32
N VAL A 149 -23.54 -0.67 -10.26
CA VAL A 149 -22.26 -0.03 -10.64
C VAL A 149 -22.46 1.39 -11.17
N ASN A 150 -23.56 1.66 -11.89
CA ASN A 150 -23.87 2.99 -12.42
C ASN A 150 -24.00 4.06 -11.32
N LYS A 151 -24.31 3.65 -10.08
CA LYS A 151 -24.36 4.55 -8.92
C LYS A 151 -22.98 5.04 -8.48
N ILE A 152 -21.91 4.37 -8.93
CA ILE A 152 -20.52 4.75 -8.65
C ILE A 152 -20.13 5.89 -9.59
N SER A 153 -19.67 6.99 -9.02
CA SER A 153 -19.23 8.19 -9.73
C SER A 153 -18.11 8.90 -8.97
N HIS A 154 -17.11 9.39 -9.68
CA HIS A 154 -16.08 10.29 -9.15
C HIS A 154 -16.67 11.56 -8.53
N LYS A 155 -17.80 12.06 -9.05
CA LYS A 155 -18.50 13.24 -8.50
C LYS A 155 -19.10 12.97 -7.11
N THR A 156 -19.50 11.72 -6.85
CA THR A 156 -20.11 11.30 -5.57
C THR A 156 -19.06 10.84 -4.56
N PHE A 157 -18.01 10.17 -5.01
CA PHE A 157 -17.02 9.52 -4.14
C PHE A 157 -15.65 10.20 -4.09
N GLY A 158 -15.46 11.28 -4.86
CA GLY A 158 -14.26 12.10 -4.95
C GLY A 158 -13.26 11.59 -6.01
N GLU A 159 -12.71 12.51 -6.81
CA GLU A 159 -11.67 12.21 -7.82
C GLU A 159 -10.34 11.77 -7.18
N GLU A 160 -10.04 12.25 -5.96
CA GLU A 160 -8.75 12.03 -5.30
C GLU A 160 -8.64 10.72 -4.51
N LYS A 161 -9.75 10.02 -4.25
CA LYS A 161 -9.71 8.75 -3.51
C LYS A 161 -9.40 7.64 -4.50
N ASP A 162 -8.46 6.76 -4.17
CA ASP A 162 -8.14 5.61 -5.04
C ASP A 162 -9.31 4.63 -5.09
N LEU A 163 -10.35 4.93 -5.88
CA LEU A 163 -11.62 4.22 -5.84
C LEU A 163 -11.50 2.80 -6.41
N ILE A 164 -10.74 2.59 -7.50
CA ILE A 164 -10.44 1.23 -7.97
C ILE A 164 -9.61 0.47 -6.92
N GLY A 165 -8.58 1.08 -6.33
CA GLY A 165 -7.83 0.47 -5.25
C GLY A 165 -8.71 0.13 -4.05
N ARG A 166 -9.66 0.98 -3.67
CA ARG A 166 -10.62 0.74 -2.58
C ARG A 166 -11.64 -0.34 -2.93
N VAL A 167 -12.11 -0.41 -4.18
CA VAL A 167 -12.97 -1.49 -4.67
C VAL A 167 -12.22 -2.82 -4.63
N TYR A 168 -10.96 -2.82 -5.09
CA TYR A 168 -10.11 -3.99 -5.00
C TYR A 168 -9.81 -4.36 -3.55
N GLU A 169 -9.51 -3.40 -2.68
CA GLU A 169 -9.32 -3.62 -1.24
C GLU A 169 -10.60 -4.18 -0.61
N TYR A 170 -11.78 -3.68 -0.97
CA TYR A 170 -13.06 -4.24 -0.52
C TYR A 170 -13.18 -5.70 -0.94
N PHE A 171 -12.82 -6.03 -2.17
CA PHE A 171 -12.81 -7.40 -2.66
C PHE A 171 -11.77 -8.25 -1.94
N LEU A 172 -10.53 -7.78 -1.80
CA LEU A 172 -9.50 -8.44 -1.02
C LEU A 172 -9.97 -8.70 0.40
N LYS A 173 -10.52 -7.72 1.12
CA LYS A 173 -11.09 -7.90 2.47
C LYS A 173 -12.24 -8.91 2.46
N SER A 174 -13.17 -8.77 1.51
CA SER A 174 -14.32 -9.67 1.35
C SER A 174 -13.95 -11.10 0.98
N PHE A 175 -12.80 -11.31 0.33
CA PHE A 175 -12.28 -12.60 -0.11
C PHE A 175 -11.23 -13.18 0.85
N ALA A 176 -10.49 -12.34 1.58
CA ALA A 176 -9.50 -12.71 2.60
C ALA A 176 -10.15 -13.32 3.85
N VAL A 177 -11.44 -13.08 4.07
CA VAL A 177 -12.22 -13.86 5.07
C VAL A 177 -12.22 -15.36 4.72
N ASN A 178 -12.03 -15.72 3.45
CA ASN A 178 -11.92 -17.10 2.96
C ASN A 178 -10.51 -17.51 2.51
N ALA A 179 -9.57 -16.57 2.35
CA ALA A 179 -8.18 -16.88 2.01
C ALA A 179 -7.36 -17.10 3.29
N THR A 180 -6.46 -18.08 3.27
CA THR A 180 -5.59 -18.39 4.41
C THR A 180 -4.68 -17.22 4.80
N LYS A 181 -4.37 -17.12 6.10
CA LYS A 181 -3.56 -16.08 6.79
C LYS A 181 -2.19 -15.71 6.16
N GLU A 182 -1.74 -16.40 5.12
CA GLU A 182 -0.40 -16.26 4.54
C GLU A 182 -0.35 -15.27 3.36
N GLU A 183 -1.48 -14.83 2.84
CA GLU A 183 -1.57 -13.95 1.65
C GLU A 183 -1.59 -12.45 1.99
N GLY A 184 -0.68 -12.01 2.87
CA GLY A 184 -0.52 -10.60 3.26
C GLY A 184 -0.03 -9.66 2.13
N GLU A 185 -0.05 -10.12 0.88
CA GLU A 185 0.80 -9.67 -0.23
C GLU A 185 0.14 -8.65 -1.17
N PHE A 186 -1.16 -8.38 -1.03
CA PHE A 186 -1.90 -7.71 -2.11
C PHE A 186 -2.15 -6.20 -1.94
N TYR A 187 -1.97 -5.65 -0.73
CA TYR A 187 -2.21 -4.23 -0.48
C TYR A 187 -1.33 -3.66 0.63
N THR A 188 -0.61 -2.59 0.29
CA THR A 188 0.20 -1.83 1.25
C THR A 188 -0.60 -0.63 1.74
N PRO A 189 -0.78 -0.45 3.06
CA PRO A 189 -1.45 0.73 3.63
C PRO A 189 -0.87 2.05 3.10
N HIS A 190 -1.74 3.04 2.92
CA HIS A 190 -1.39 4.32 2.29
C HIS A 190 -0.29 5.07 3.05
N ASP A 191 -0.41 5.12 4.38
CA ASP A 191 0.52 5.76 5.31
C ASP A 191 1.91 5.10 5.31
N ILE A 192 1.99 3.78 5.11
CA ILE A 192 3.26 3.08 4.90
C ILE A 192 3.90 3.47 3.56
N VAL A 193 3.11 3.57 2.48
CA VAL A 193 3.65 4.01 1.19
C VAL A 193 4.17 5.43 1.26
N GLU A 194 3.43 6.32 1.93
CA GLU A 194 3.89 7.70 2.19
C GLU A 194 5.16 7.73 3.04
N LEU A 195 5.28 6.86 4.05
CA LEU A 195 6.50 6.73 4.85
C LEU A 195 7.70 6.34 3.98
N ILE A 196 7.56 5.35 3.10
CA ILE A 196 8.63 4.95 2.17
C ILE A 196 9.00 6.10 1.24
N ALA A 197 7.99 6.75 0.62
CA ALA A 197 8.19 7.87 -0.30
C ALA A 197 8.85 9.07 0.40
N ALA A 198 8.51 9.31 1.67
CA ALA A 198 9.12 10.36 2.48
C ALA A 198 10.59 10.09 2.83
N PHE A 199 11.04 8.84 2.84
CA PHE A 199 12.44 8.50 3.11
C PHE A 199 13.30 8.54 1.85
N ILE A 200 12.80 8.03 0.72
CA ILE A 200 13.60 7.93 -0.51
C ILE A 200 13.43 9.14 -1.43
N GLU A 201 12.36 9.93 -1.28
CA GLU A 201 12.08 11.14 -2.05
C GLU A 201 12.14 10.93 -3.59
N PRO A 202 11.30 10.05 -4.17
CA PRO A 202 11.36 9.69 -5.57
C PRO A 202 10.72 10.77 -6.46
N TYR A 203 11.33 11.95 -6.49
CA TYR A 203 10.78 13.15 -7.12
C TYR A 203 10.98 13.22 -8.65
N ASP A 204 12.01 12.56 -9.15
CA ASP A 204 12.34 12.49 -10.57
C ASP A 204 12.94 11.12 -10.94
N GLY A 205 13.20 10.89 -12.23
CA GLY A 205 13.92 9.71 -12.70
C GLY A 205 13.04 8.47 -12.84
N THR A 206 13.57 7.30 -12.47
CA THR A 206 12.88 6.02 -12.64
C THR A 206 12.59 5.34 -11.30
N LEU A 207 11.33 4.98 -11.07
CA LEU A 207 10.86 4.25 -9.89
C LEU A 207 10.50 2.81 -10.28
N TYR A 208 11.02 1.82 -9.56
CA TYR A 208 10.77 0.40 -9.80
C TYR A 208 10.16 -0.33 -8.60
N ASP A 209 9.16 -1.18 -8.85
CA ASP A 209 8.63 -2.15 -7.87
C ASP A 209 8.65 -3.57 -8.47
N PRO A 210 9.52 -4.47 -7.97
CA PRO A 210 9.69 -5.82 -8.52
C PRO A 210 8.54 -6.79 -8.20
N CYS A 211 7.54 -6.35 -7.43
CA CYS A 211 6.39 -7.12 -6.98
C CYS A 211 5.19 -6.17 -6.77
N CYS A 212 4.83 -5.47 -7.84
CA CYS A 212 4.04 -4.24 -7.74
C CYS A 212 2.57 -4.43 -7.34
N GLY A 213 2.09 -5.68 -7.27
CA GLY A 213 0.73 -5.98 -6.88
C GLY A 213 -0.26 -5.23 -7.76
N SER A 214 -1.23 -4.55 -7.14
CA SER A 214 -2.24 -3.74 -7.81
C SER A 214 -1.73 -2.39 -8.37
N GLY A 215 -0.43 -2.12 -8.31
CA GLY A 215 0.17 -0.82 -8.64
C GLY A 215 -0.19 0.29 -7.63
N GLY A 216 -0.81 -0.03 -6.50
CA GLY A 216 -1.23 0.94 -5.49
C GLY A 216 -0.07 1.77 -4.93
N MET A 217 1.12 1.17 -4.78
CA MET A 217 2.30 1.87 -4.28
C MET A 217 2.71 3.03 -5.21
N PHE A 218 2.70 2.82 -6.53
CA PHE A 218 2.98 3.87 -7.50
C PHE A 218 1.99 5.02 -7.42
N ILE A 219 0.71 4.72 -7.20
CA ILE A 219 -0.36 5.72 -7.14
C ILE A 219 -0.25 6.59 -5.90
N GLN A 220 0.04 5.99 -4.74
CA GLN A 220 0.20 6.78 -3.53
C GLN A 220 1.51 7.56 -3.54
N CYS A 221 2.58 6.98 -4.09
CA CYS A 221 3.85 7.67 -4.30
C CYS A 221 3.68 8.89 -5.24
N ALA A 222 2.99 8.70 -6.36
CA ALA A 222 2.59 9.75 -7.29
C ALA A 222 1.91 10.95 -6.62
N LYS A 223 0.89 10.68 -5.77
CA LYS A 223 0.19 11.73 -5.01
C LYS A 223 1.10 12.43 -4.01
N TYR A 224 1.95 11.68 -3.32
CA TYR A 224 2.91 12.24 -2.37
C TYR A 224 3.87 13.21 -3.08
N VAL A 225 4.40 12.81 -4.25
CA VAL A 225 5.29 13.63 -5.06
C VAL A 225 4.56 14.87 -5.58
N GLU A 226 3.35 14.72 -6.11
CA GLU A 226 2.52 15.84 -6.59
C GLU A 226 2.25 16.86 -5.48
N ALA A 227 1.92 16.42 -4.26
CA ALA A 227 1.70 17.29 -3.12
C ALA A 227 2.96 18.05 -2.66
N LYS A 228 4.16 17.56 -3.01
CA LYS A 228 5.46 18.15 -2.61
C LYS A 228 6.12 18.99 -3.70
N GLN A 229 6.04 18.58 -4.96
CA GLN A 229 6.74 19.19 -6.08
C GLN A 229 5.83 19.69 -7.21
N GLY A 230 4.54 19.35 -7.18
CA GLY A 230 3.54 19.87 -8.12
C GLY A 230 3.47 19.20 -9.49
N ASP A 231 4.40 18.31 -9.87
CA ASP A 231 4.30 17.54 -11.12
C ASP A 231 4.84 16.11 -11.00
N ILE A 232 4.00 15.14 -11.36
CA ILE A 232 4.29 13.70 -11.38
C ILE A 232 5.05 13.26 -12.65
N LYS A 233 4.99 14.05 -13.74
CA LYS A 233 5.48 13.65 -15.08
C LYS A 233 6.99 13.37 -15.14
N MET A 234 7.73 13.76 -14.12
CA MET A 234 9.18 13.55 -14.03
C MET A 234 9.57 12.14 -13.59
N VAL A 235 8.61 11.30 -13.15
CA VAL A 235 8.86 9.93 -12.68
C VAL A 235 8.33 8.91 -13.68
N ASN A 236 9.20 8.06 -14.21
CA ASN A 236 8.83 6.91 -15.02
C ASN A 236 8.72 5.66 -14.15
N VAL A 237 7.56 5.00 -14.21
CA VAL A 237 7.25 3.84 -13.37
C VAL A 237 7.57 2.54 -14.10
N TYR A 238 8.26 1.64 -13.42
CA TYR A 238 8.51 0.28 -13.87
C TYR A 238 8.03 -0.68 -12.80
N GLY A 239 7.47 -1.81 -13.18
CA GLY A 239 7.10 -2.80 -12.18
C GLY A 239 6.95 -4.18 -12.75
N GLN A 240 6.85 -5.19 -11.90
CA GLN A 240 6.62 -6.55 -12.32
C GLN A 240 5.65 -7.23 -11.35
N GLU A 241 4.75 -8.04 -11.88
CA GLU A 241 3.77 -8.81 -11.11
C GLU A 241 3.66 -10.22 -11.70
N ARG A 242 3.61 -11.23 -10.83
CA ARG A 242 3.55 -12.64 -11.21
C ARG A 242 2.13 -13.09 -11.48
N ASP A 243 1.17 -12.66 -10.66
CA ASP A 243 -0.21 -13.09 -10.78
C ASP A 243 -0.91 -12.39 -11.97
N PRO A 244 -1.49 -13.13 -12.92
CA PRO A 244 -2.13 -12.53 -14.10
C PRO A 244 -3.27 -11.56 -13.76
N ALA A 245 -4.06 -11.83 -12.72
CA ALA A 245 -5.21 -11.00 -12.37
C ALA A 245 -4.77 -9.70 -11.70
N THR A 246 -3.81 -9.79 -10.79
CA THR A 246 -3.20 -8.63 -10.11
C THR A 246 -2.41 -7.77 -11.09
N TYR A 247 -1.70 -8.37 -12.06
CA TYR A 247 -1.04 -7.66 -13.15
C TYR A 247 -2.03 -6.83 -13.99
N ARG A 248 -3.15 -7.43 -14.41
CA ARG A 248 -4.24 -6.72 -15.12
C ARG A 248 -4.79 -5.55 -14.30
N LEU A 249 -4.94 -5.76 -13.00
CA LEU A 249 -5.37 -4.70 -12.09
C LEU A 249 -4.37 -3.55 -12.03
N ALA A 250 -3.07 -3.82 -11.92
CA ALA A 250 -2.05 -2.78 -11.96
C ALA A 250 -2.14 -1.95 -13.24
N LYS A 251 -2.31 -2.60 -14.41
CA LYS A 251 -2.50 -1.89 -15.68
C LYS A 251 -3.75 -1.01 -15.66
N MET A 252 -4.91 -1.54 -15.23
CA MET A 252 -6.14 -0.75 -15.08
C MET A 252 -5.93 0.46 -14.16
N ASN A 253 -5.29 0.25 -13.01
CA ASN A 253 -5.14 1.25 -11.97
C ASN A 253 -4.22 2.42 -12.39
N LEU A 254 -3.14 2.10 -13.12
CA LEU A 254 -2.20 3.07 -13.68
C LEU A 254 -2.78 3.80 -14.90
N ALA A 255 -3.44 3.07 -15.81
CA ALA A 255 -4.04 3.62 -17.02
C ALA A 255 -5.12 4.67 -16.70
N MET A 256 -5.98 4.41 -15.71
CA MET A 256 -6.98 5.38 -15.26
C MET A 256 -6.37 6.72 -14.83
N ARG A 257 -5.17 6.70 -14.26
CA ARG A 257 -4.51 7.88 -13.70
C ARG A 257 -3.55 8.55 -14.68
N GLY A 258 -3.41 7.99 -15.88
CA GLY A 258 -2.48 8.51 -16.88
C GLY A 258 -1.02 8.46 -16.42
N ILE A 259 -0.69 7.56 -15.48
CA ILE A 259 0.69 7.37 -15.02
C ILE A 259 1.43 6.58 -16.10
N SER A 260 2.51 7.15 -16.63
CA SER A 260 3.39 6.46 -17.57
C SER A 260 4.06 5.27 -16.89
N HIS A 261 3.93 4.08 -17.45
CA HIS A 261 4.38 2.84 -16.81
C HIS A 261 4.89 1.80 -17.81
N HIS A 262 5.80 0.94 -17.35
CA HIS A 262 6.26 -0.26 -18.07
C HIS A 262 6.28 -1.47 -17.12
N LEU A 263 5.18 -2.23 -17.12
CA LEU A 263 5.01 -3.40 -16.25
C LEU A 263 5.59 -4.71 -16.82
N GLY A 264 6.28 -4.62 -17.96
CA GLY A 264 6.68 -5.78 -18.76
C GLY A 264 5.62 -6.18 -19.78
N GLU A 265 5.98 -7.09 -20.70
CA GLU A 265 5.07 -7.53 -21.77
C GLU A 265 3.95 -8.46 -21.27
N GLN A 266 4.16 -9.11 -20.13
CA GLN A 266 3.26 -10.09 -19.52
C GLN A 266 3.46 -10.15 -18.01
N ASN A 267 2.58 -10.84 -17.29
CA ASN A 267 2.85 -11.21 -15.91
C ASN A 267 3.94 -12.30 -15.86
N ALA A 268 4.90 -12.19 -14.95
CA ALA A 268 5.97 -13.16 -14.80
C ALA A 268 6.57 -13.11 -13.39
N ASP A 269 7.09 -14.24 -12.94
CA ASP A 269 7.83 -14.33 -11.68
C ASP A 269 9.17 -13.61 -11.77
N THR A 270 9.45 -12.73 -10.80
CA THR A 270 10.63 -11.85 -10.81
C THR A 270 11.95 -12.60 -10.66
N PHE A 271 11.93 -13.76 -10.01
CA PHE A 271 13.13 -14.57 -9.85
C PHE A 271 13.46 -15.35 -11.12
N SER A 272 12.50 -16.09 -11.65
CA SER A 272 12.70 -16.97 -12.82
C SER A 272 12.68 -16.23 -14.16
N ASN A 273 11.96 -15.12 -14.27
CA ASN A 273 11.86 -14.35 -15.51
C ASN A 273 11.79 -12.84 -15.24
N ASP A 274 12.95 -12.25 -14.98
CA ASP A 274 13.12 -10.80 -14.82
C ASP A 274 12.85 -10.06 -16.13
N LEU A 275 11.70 -9.38 -16.21
CA LEU A 275 11.24 -8.66 -17.41
C LEU A 275 12.00 -7.36 -17.65
N HIS A 276 12.77 -6.90 -16.67
CA HIS A 276 13.54 -5.66 -16.72
C HIS A 276 15.05 -5.93 -16.67
N LYS A 277 15.48 -7.11 -17.15
CA LYS A 277 16.87 -7.56 -17.11
C LYS A 277 17.82 -6.53 -17.74
N GLY A 278 18.90 -6.21 -17.03
CA GLY A 278 19.89 -5.21 -17.47
C GLY A 278 19.50 -3.76 -17.22
N LEU A 279 18.27 -3.47 -16.81
CA LEU A 279 17.86 -2.14 -16.38
C LEU A 279 18.24 -1.89 -14.91
N THR A 280 18.54 -0.63 -14.61
CA THR A 280 18.78 -0.13 -13.25
C THR A 280 17.99 1.14 -13.01
N PHE A 281 17.62 1.40 -11.76
CA PHE A 281 16.66 2.43 -11.37
C PHE A 281 17.24 3.38 -10.32
N ASP A 282 16.79 4.64 -10.36
CA ASP A 282 17.12 5.64 -9.33
C ASP A 282 16.47 5.29 -7.99
N PHE A 283 15.21 4.84 -8.04
CA PHE A 283 14.41 4.54 -6.86
C PHE A 283 13.79 3.15 -6.97
N ILE A 284 13.75 2.45 -5.84
CA ILE A 284 12.97 1.22 -5.69
C ILE A 284 12.04 1.36 -4.49
N MET A 285 10.77 1.02 -4.68
CA MET A 285 9.80 0.87 -3.60
C MET A 285 9.16 -0.49 -3.72
N ALA A 286 9.06 -1.25 -2.62
CA ALA A 286 8.51 -2.60 -2.69
C ALA A 286 7.87 -3.07 -1.37
N ASN A 287 6.85 -3.91 -1.49
CA ASN A 287 6.34 -4.73 -0.40
C ASN A 287 6.28 -6.19 -0.87
N PRO A 288 7.44 -6.88 -0.92
CA PRO A 288 7.50 -8.24 -1.42
C PRO A 288 6.75 -9.25 -0.53
N PRO A 289 6.35 -10.40 -1.10
CA PRO A 289 5.76 -11.50 -0.34
C PRO A 289 6.70 -11.97 0.78
N PHE A 290 6.22 -11.87 2.03
CA PHE A 290 7.04 -12.19 3.20
C PHE A 290 7.25 -13.69 3.35
N ASN A 291 8.50 -14.10 3.59
CA ASN A 291 8.85 -15.51 3.83
C ASN A 291 8.42 -16.45 2.69
N LEU A 292 8.41 -15.95 1.46
CA LEU A 292 8.05 -16.72 0.28
C LEU A 292 8.92 -17.98 0.18
N LYS A 293 8.26 -19.13 0.11
CA LYS A 293 8.87 -20.47 -0.05
C LYS A 293 8.79 -20.89 -1.51
N LYS A 294 9.58 -21.91 -1.89
CA LYS A 294 9.57 -22.49 -3.25
C LYS A 294 9.84 -21.45 -4.36
N TRP A 295 10.59 -20.40 -4.04
CA TRP A 295 10.99 -19.35 -4.97
C TRP A 295 12.24 -19.74 -5.77
N TYR A 296 13.09 -20.60 -5.19
CA TYR A 296 14.38 -20.98 -5.72
C TYR A 296 14.30 -22.15 -6.72
N ASP A 297 15.09 -22.07 -7.77
CA ASP A 297 15.40 -23.16 -8.69
C ASP A 297 16.94 -23.32 -8.78
N ILE A 298 17.43 -24.57 -8.91
CA ILE A 298 18.86 -24.87 -8.94
C ILE A 298 19.62 -24.16 -10.08
N SER A 299 18.92 -23.84 -11.17
CA SER A 299 19.46 -23.04 -12.28
C SER A 299 19.90 -21.63 -11.85
N MET A 300 19.37 -21.14 -10.72
CA MET A 300 19.72 -19.84 -10.16
C MET A 300 20.97 -19.88 -9.27
N SER A 301 21.58 -21.04 -9.00
CA SER A 301 22.78 -21.15 -8.14
C SER A 301 23.94 -20.20 -8.52
N LYS A 302 24.03 -19.80 -9.80
CA LYS A 302 25.02 -18.85 -10.34
C LYS A 302 24.41 -17.54 -10.86
N ASP A 303 23.23 -17.17 -10.36
CA ASP A 303 22.57 -15.94 -10.77
C ASP A 303 23.42 -14.71 -10.44
N ARG A 304 23.44 -13.74 -11.37
CA ARG A 304 24.24 -12.52 -11.23
C ARG A 304 23.79 -11.66 -10.04
N ARG A 305 22.53 -11.76 -9.61
CA ARG A 305 21.97 -10.97 -8.50
C ARG A 305 22.68 -11.22 -7.17
N TRP A 306 23.28 -12.39 -6.98
CA TRP A 306 24.02 -12.74 -5.77
C TRP A 306 25.48 -13.13 -6.05
N ALA A 307 26.05 -12.71 -7.19
CA ALA A 307 27.42 -13.04 -7.56
C ALA A 307 28.47 -12.60 -6.51
N ASP A 308 28.27 -11.42 -5.91
CA ASP A 308 29.16 -10.89 -4.87
C ASP A 308 28.78 -11.38 -3.45
N TYR A 309 27.67 -12.11 -3.34
CA TYR A 309 27.06 -12.55 -2.09
C TYR A 309 27.09 -14.08 -1.97
N SER A 310 26.22 -14.65 -1.14
CA SER A 310 25.93 -16.08 -1.09
C SER A 310 24.53 -16.31 -1.67
N VAL A 311 24.26 -17.53 -2.14
CA VAL A 311 22.91 -17.91 -2.57
C VAL A 311 21.93 -17.71 -1.40
N PRO A 312 20.82 -16.96 -1.59
CA PRO A 312 19.83 -16.76 -0.53
C PRO A 312 19.19 -18.08 -0.07
N PRO A 313 18.70 -18.17 1.18
CA PRO A 313 18.07 -19.38 1.68
C PRO A 313 16.86 -19.82 0.84
N GLU A 314 16.86 -21.06 0.36
CA GLU A 314 15.78 -21.61 -0.47
C GLU A 314 14.42 -21.60 0.24
N GLY A 315 14.44 -21.74 1.57
CA GLY A 315 13.25 -21.73 2.43
C GLY A 315 12.64 -20.36 2.67
N ASN A 316 13.31 -19.26 2.29
CA ASN A 316 12.83 -17.90 2.53
C ASN A 316 13.41 -16.87 1.54
N ALA A 317 12.57 -16.30 0.68
CA ALA A 317 12.99 -15.35 -0.35
C ALA A 317 13.36 -13.94 0.16
N ASN A 318 13.25 -13.62 1.46
CA ASN A 318 13.47 -12.26 1.96
C ASN A 318 14.83 -11.67 1.51
N TYR A 319 15.93 -12.42 1.66
CA TYR A 319 17.24 -11.97 1.19
C TYR A 319 17.42 -12.06 -0.33
N ALA A 320 16.65 -12.91 -1.02
CA ALA A 320 16.61 -12.91 -2.48
C ALA A 320 16.00 -11.61 -3.01
N TRP A 321 14.93 -11.11 -2.38
CA TRP A 321 14.34 -9.80 -2.70
C TRP A 321 15.33 -8.66 -2.45
N ILE A 322 16.03 -8.65 -1.30
CA ILE A 322 17.05 -7.63 -1.00
C ILE A 322 18.12 -7.59 -2.10
N LEU A 323 18.66 -8.75 -2.47
CA LEU A 323 19.71 -8.83 -3.50
C LEU A 323 19.19 -8.51 -4.90
N HIS A 324 17.95 -8.90 -5.23
CA HIS A 324 17.31 -8.48 -6.48
C HIS A 324 17.20 -6.95 -6.55
N MET A 325 16.62 -6.31 -5.53
CA MET A 325 16.49 -4.85 -5.48
C MET A 325 17.84 -4.16 -5.53
N LEU A 326 18.83 -4.63 -4.76
CA LEU A 326 20.19 -4.10 -4.80
C LEU A 326 20.80 -4.18 -6.20
N SER A 327 20.64 -5.31 -6.90
CA SER A 327 21.15 -5.48 -8.27
C SER A 327 20.52 -4.55 -9.31
N LYS A 328 19.35 -3.98 -8.97
CA LYS A 328 18.56 -3.08 -9.80
C LYS A 328 18.76 -1.61 -9.45
N LEU A 329 19.52 -1.29 -8.40
CA LEU A 329 19.83 0.10 -8.07
C LEU A 329 20.93 0.67 -8.97
N LYS A 330 20.76 1.92 -9.40
CA LYS A 330 21.83 2.66 -10.09
C LYS A 330 23.01 2.88 -9.14
N ALA A 331 24.16 2.34 -9.52
CA ALA A 331 25.40 2.47 -8.76
C ALA A 331 25.73 3.95 -8.47
N GLY A 332 26.14 4.23 -7.23
CA GLY A 332 26.54 5.57 -6.78
C GLY A 332 25.43 6.60 -6.57
N LYS A 333 24.14 6.25 -6.75
CA LYS A 333 23.02 7.17 -6.42
C LYS A 333 21.69 6.53 -6.06
N GLY A 334 21.47 5.25 -6.39
CA GLY A 334 20.18 4.59 -6.20
C GLY A 334 19.79 4.44 -4.72
N LEU A 335 18.51 4.64 -4.43
CA LEU A 335 17.90 4.39 -3.12
C LEU A 335 16.76 3.36 -3.25
N ALA A 336 16.69 2.42 -2.32
CA ALA A 336 15.56 1.52 -2.20
C ALA A 336 14.90 1.67 -0.82
N GLY A 337 13.57 1.68 -0.79
CA GLY A 337 12.79 1.58 0.44
C GLY A 337 11.79 0.44 0.33
N PHE A 338 11.90 -0.59 1.17
CA PHE A 338 11.04 -1.76 1.06
C PHE A 338 10.73 -2.42 2.39
N LEU A 339 9.65 -3.19 2.41
CA LEU A 339 9.13 -3.84 3.61
C LEU A 339 9.56 -5.30 3.67
N LEU A 340 9.90 -5.78 4.86
CA LEU A 340 10.14 -7.19 5.17
C LEU A 340 9.62 -7.54 6.55
N ALA A 341 9.29 -8.81 6.76
CA ALA A 341 9.01 -9.32 8.10
C ALA A 341 10.22 -9.15 9.04
N ASN A 342 9.99 -8.85 10.31
CA ASN A 342 11.05 -8.65 11.31
C ASN A 342 12.02 -9.82 11.44
N GLY A 343 11.60 -11.04 11.10
CA GLY A 343 12.47 -12.22 11.08
C GLY A 343 13.72 -12.03 10.21
N ALA A 344 13.66 -11.22 9.15
CA ALA A 344 14.80 -10.95 8.26
C ALA A 344 15.97 -10.24 8.96
N LEU A 345 15.70 -9.49 10.04
CA LEU A 345 16.70 -8.70 10.77
C LEU A 345 17.76 -9.56 11.49
N GLY A 346 17.36 -10.78 11.87
CA GLY A 346 18.16 -11.69 12.68
C GLY A 346 18.22 -13.10 12.12
N ASP A 347 17.83 -13.30 10.86
CA ASP A 347 17.80 -14.60 10.21
C ASP A 347 19.19 -15.26 10.25
N GLY A 348 19.26 -16.44 10.87
CA GLY A 348 20.48 -17.23 11.05
C GLY A 348 21.01 -17.79 9.73
N ASP A 349 20.12 -18.16 8.82
CA ASP A 349 20.49 -18.76 7.53
C ASP A 349 21.05 -17.73 6.55
N ALA A 350 20.76 -16.44 6.79
CA ALA A 350 21.19 -15.33 5.95
C ALA A 350 22.33 -14.49 6.57
N VAL A 351 22.96 -14.93 7.66
CA VAL A 351 24.05 -14.18 8.35
C VAL A 351 25.16 -13.79 7.38
N ALA A 352 25.60 -14.71 6.51
CA ALA A 352 26.69 -14.45 5.57
C ALA A 352 26.34 -13.33 4.56
N ILE A 353 25.09 -13.30 4.07
CA ILE A 353 24.61 -12.26 3.15
C ILE A 353 24.48 -10.93 3.88
N ARG A 354 23.85 -10.94 5.07
CA ARG A 354 23.68 -9.75 5.91
C ARG A 354 25.02 -9.10 6.28
N LYS A 355 26.00 -9.92 6.69
CA LYS A 355 27.37 -9.48 6.96
C LYS A 355 27.96 -8.75 5.74
N LYS A 356 27.93 -9.38 4.56
CA LYS A 356 28.43 -8.76 3.32
C LYS A 356 27.69 -7.48 2.94
N LEU A 357 26.37 -7.39 3.17
CA LEU A 357 25.61 -6.16 2.91
C LEU A 357 26.07 -4.99 3.78
N ILE A 358 26.38 -5.26 5.04
CA ILE A 358 26.91 -4.29 6.01
C ILE A 358 28.36 -3.93 5.67
N GLU A 359 29.20 -4.92 5.35
CA GLU A 359 30.59 -4.70 4.92
C GLU A 359 30.68 -3.87 3.63
N ASN A 360 29.79 -4.11 2.67
CA ASN A 360 29.68 -3.34 1.44
C ASN A 360 28.94 -2.01 1.62
N ASP A 361 28.55 -1.65 2.85
CA ASP A 361 27.94 -0.38 3.23
C ASP A 361 26.64 -0.06 2.46
N LYS A 362 25.83 -1.10 2.19
CA LYS A 362 24.61 -0.97 1.36
C LYS A 362 23.35 -0.64 2.16
N ILE A 363 23.32 -1.00 3.44
CA ILE A 363 22.20 -0.73 4.33
C ILE A 363 22.38 0.68 4.92
N GLU A 364 21.34 1.49 4.81
CA GLU A 364 21.32 2.89 5.24
C GLU A 364 20.54 3.03 6.55
N ALA A 365 19.34 2.48 6.59
CA ALA A 365 18.47 2.57 7.76
C ALA A 365 17.55 1.35 7.91
N ILE A 366 17.21 1.04 9.16
CA ILE A 366 16.26 0.00 9.56
C ILE A 366 15.22 0.63 10.47
N ILE A 367 13.95 0.56 10.07
CA ILE A 367 12.83 1.17 10.79
C ILE A 367 11.82 0.08 11.13
N VAL A 368 11.55 -0.16 12.41
CA VAL A 368 10.46 -1.05 12.83
C VAL A 368 9.18 -0.24 12.95
N VAL A 369 8.13 -0.67 12.28
CA VAL A 369 6.83 0.01 12.29
C VAL A 369 5.82 -0.70 13.24
N PRO A 370 4.78 0.00 13.72
CA PRO A 370 3.69 -0.62 14.47
C PRO A 370 3.09 -1.82 13.73
N ARG A 371 2.85 -2.91 14.47
CA ARG A 371 2.27 -4.16 13.93
C ARG A 371 0.85 -3.95 13.43
N GLU A 372 0.14 -3.02 14.07
CA GLU A 372 -1.25 -2.71 13.86
C GLU A 372 -1.53 -1.94 12.56
N LEU A 373 -0.50 -1.57 11.78
CA LEU A 373 -0.63 -0.87 10.50
C LEU A 373 -1.13 -1.79 9.37
N PHE A 374 -0.75 -3.06 9.36
CA PHE A 374 -1.10 -3.97 8.26
C PHE A 374 -2.49 -4.58 8.46
N TYR A 375 -3.39 -4.43 7.49
CA TYR A 375 -4.76 -4.96 7.58
C TYR A 375 -4.82 -6.49 7.53
N THR A 376 -3.96 -7.10 6.71
CA THR A 376 -4.06 -8.50 6.27
C THR A 376 -3.18 -9.46 7.06
N THR A 377 -2.23 -8.95 7.85
CA THR A 377 -1.29 -9.77 8.61
C THR A 377 -1.10 -9.26 10.03
N ASP A 378 -0.83 -10.19 10.95
CA ASP A 378 -0.38 -9.90 12.31
C ASP A 378 1.15 -10.11 12.42
N ILE A 379 1.89 -10.07 11.32
CA ILE A 379 3.35 -10.14 11.31
C ILE A 379 3.92 -8.75 11.59
N SER A 380 4.92 -8.65 12.46
CA SER A 380 5.68 -7.41 12.65
C SER A 380 6.54 -7.14 11.42
N VAL A 381 6.49 -5.91 10.90
CA VAL A 381 7.15 -5.50 9.67
C VAL A 381 8.22 -4.46 9.93
N THR A 382 9.25 -4.49 9.10
CA THR A 382 10.35 -3.53 9.07
C THR A 382 10.46 -2.89 7.71
N LEU A 383 10.71 -1.58 7.70
CA LEU A 383 11.12 -0.83 6.54
C LEU A 383 12.65 -0.80 6.50
N TRP A 384 13.20 -1.22 5.36
CA TRP A 384 14.61 -1.21 5.04
C TRP A 384 14.90 -0.12 4.03
N ILE A 385 15.97 0.63 4.27
CA ILE A 385 16.52 1.58 3.30
C ILE A 385 17.88 1.07 2.84
N LEU A 386 18.04 0.91 1.52
CA LEU A 386 19.35 0.71 0.89
C LEU A 386 19.77 1.99 0.19
N ASN A 387 21.07 2.27 0.21
CA ASN A 387 21.62 3.46 -0.42
C ASN A 387 22.97 3.16 -1.08
N GLU A 388 23.08 3.47 -2.38
CA GLU A 388 24.31 3.31 -3.16
C GLU A 388 25.33 4.44 -2.92
N ASN A 389 24.96 5.52 -2.23
CA ASN A 389 25.85 6.63 -1.89
C ASN A 389 25.70 7.15 -0.45
N LYS A 390 26.66 6.75 0.38
CA LYS A 390 26.81 7.22 1.77
C LYS A 390 27.99 8.16 1.98
N LYS A 391 28.68 8.57 0.91
CA LYS A 391 29.89 9.42 0.94
C LYS A 391 29.59 10.90 1.22
N GLY A 392 28.31 11.29 1.18
CA GLY A 392 27.86 12.68 1.29
C GLY A 392 27.65 13.35 -0.06
N GLY A 393 27.53 14.67 -0.06
CA GLY A 393 27.28 15.49 -1.27
C GLY A 393 25.90 16.13 -1.28
N MET A 394 25.53 16.75 -2.40
CA MET A 394 24.24 17.42 -2.55
C MET A 394 23.14 16.41 -2.92
N TRP A 395 22.00 16.47 -2.24
CA TRP A 395 20.81 15.67 -2.51
C TRP A 395 19.55 16.50 -2.28
N HIS A 396 18.72 16.68 -3.31
CA HIS A 396 17.50 17.52 -3.28
C HIS A 396 17.67 18.85 -2.52
N GLY A 397 18.75 19.58 -2.82
CA GLY A 397 19.06 20.88 -2.21
C GLY A 397 19.66 20.82 -0.79
N ARG A 398 19.84 19.63 -0.21
CA ARG A 398 20.47 19.42 1.09
C ARG A 398 21.90 18.92 0.94
N LYS A 399 22.80 19.39 1.81
CA LYS A 399 24.19 18.90 1.88
C LYS A 399 24.29 17.77 2.89
N LEU A 400 24.58 16.57 2.39
CA LEU A 400 24.69 15.36 3.19
C LEU A 400 26.13 15.17 3.68
N ARG A 401 26.27 14.70 4.94
CA ARG A 401 27.57 14.29 5.48
C ARG A 401 28.00 12.93 4.92
N ASN A 402 29.30 12.64 5.06
CA ASN A 402 29.78 11.27 4.98
C ASN A 402 29.27 10.49 6.21
N ARG A 403 28.60 9.37 5.94
CA ARG A 403 28.02 8.46 6.94
C ARG A 403 28.30 7.00 6.57
N GLN A 404 29.38 6.78 5.83
CA GLN A 404 29.82 5.43 5.51
C GLN A 404 30.03 4.63 6.79
N LYS A 405 29.68 3.34 6.76
CA LYS A 405 29.82 2.42 7.90
C LYS A 405 28.91 2.73 9.10
N GLU A 406 27.91 3.59 8.93
CA GLU A 406 26.87 3.86 9.93
C GLU A 406 25.50 3.38 9.44
N ILE A 407 24.67 2.82 10.32
CA ILE A 407 23.27 2.48 10.04
C ILE A 407 22.38 3.20 11.05
N LEU A 408 21.33 3.88 10.56
CA LEU A 408 20.31 4.45 11.43
C LEU A 408 19.26 3.39 11.79
N PHE A 409 19.10 3.11 13.08
CA PHE A 409 18.00 2.31 13.60
C PHE A 409 16.90 3.23 14.12
N MET A 410 15.65 2.90 13.82
CA MET A 410 14.46 3.61 14.29
C MET A 410 13.40 2.62 14.75
N ASP A 411 12.76 2.93 15.87
CA ASP A 411 11.69 2.13 16.46
C ASP A 411 10.43 2.97 16.61
N LEU A 412 9.47 2.71 15.72
CA LEU A 412 8.19 3.40 15.70
C LEU A 412 7.09 2.57 16.35
N ARG A 413 7.39 1.42 16.97
CA ARG A 413 6.36 0.48 17.48
C ARG A 413 5.36 1.10 18.44
N GLN A 414 5.77 2.12 19.19
CA GLN A 414 4.92 2.79 20.17
C GLN A 414 3.94 3.81 19.55
N TRP A 415 4.06 4.13 18.25
CA TRP A 415 3.25 5.14 17.58
C TRP A 415 1.85 4.60 17.23
N THR A 416 1.06 4.32 18.27
CA THR A 416 -0.24 3.63 18.18
C THR A 416 -1.43 4.53 18.53
N GLU A 417 -1.18 5.84 18.62
CA GLU A 417 -2.11 6.88 19.11
C GLU A 417 -3.33 7.12 18.20
N ASN A 418 -3.28 6.65 16.96
CA ASN A 418 -4.27 6.97 15.91
C ASN A 418 -5.07 5.71 15.51
N PRO A 419 -6.07 5.29 16.29
CA PRO A 419 -6.86 4.11 15.97
C PRO A 419 -7.79 4.36 14.77
N VAL A 420 -7.85 3.40 13.86
CA VAL A 420 -8.78 3.43 12.71
C VAL A 420 -10.19 3.06 13.19
N LYS A 421 -11.15 3.98 13.06
CA LYS A 421 -12.56 3.76 13.48
C LYS A 421 -13.25 2.76 12.55
N GLY A 422 -14.03 1.84 13.13
CA GLY A 422 -14.90 0.91 12.38
C GLY A 422 -14.29 -0.46 12.03
N GLU A 423 -13.04 -0.71 12.42
CA GLU A 423 -12.35 -2.00 12.21
C GLU A 423 -12.44 -2.89 13.47
N GLN A 424 -12.56 -4.21 13.31
CA GLN A 424 -12.75 -5.16 14.42
C GLN A 424 -11.49 -5.37 15.29
N LYS A 425 -10.30 -5.15 14.73
CA LYS A 425 -9.01 -5.15 15.45
C LYS A 425 -8.59 -3.72 15.77
N LYS A 426 -7.83 -3.51 16.85
CA LYS A 426 -7.14 -2.23 17.14
C LYS A 426 -6.11 -1.96 16.04
N LYS A 427 -6.56 -1.41 14.91
CA LYS A 427 -5.72 -0.95 13.80
C LYS A 427 -5.31 0.49 14.07
N VAL A 428 -4.12 0.84 13.64
CA VAL A 428 -3.59 2.20 13.75
C VAL A 428 -3.18 2.71 12.38
N GLU A 429 -3.09 4.02 12.23
CA GLU A 429 -2.57 4.67 11.03
C GLU A 429 -1.52 5.73 11.41
N LEU A 430 -0.48 5.89 10.59
CA LEU A 430 0.45 7.01 10.74
C LEU A 430 -0.15 8.27 10.11
N LYS A 431 -0.18 9.36 10.87
CA LYS A 431 -0.59 10.67 10.35
C LYS A 431 0.56 11.37 9.63
N ALA A 432 0.22 12.31 8.75
CA ALA A 432 1.21 13.09 7.99
C ALA A 432 2.29 13.74 8.89
N ASP A 433 1.93 14.22 10.08
CA ASP A 433 2.89 14.81 11.03
C ASP A 433 3.84 13.77 11.63
N GLN A 434 3.36 12.55 11.90
CA GLN A 434 4.21 11.44 12.34
C GLN A 434 5.18 11.03 11.24
N ILE A 435 4.69 10.86 10.01
CA ILE A 435 5.53 10.55 8.85
C ILE A 435 6.60 11.63 8.64
N LYS A 436 6.21 12.91 8.74
CA LYS A 436 7.14 14.04 8.68
C LYS A 436 8.17 13.99 9.80
N LYS A 437 7.79 13.67 11.04
CA LYS A 437 8.71 13.50 12.17
C LYS A 437 9.73 12.39 11.89
N ALA A 438 9.29 11.23 11.41
CA ALA A 438 10.18 10.11 11.06
C ALA A 438 11.18 10.50 9.95
N ALA A 439 10.70 11.15 8.88
CA ALA A 439 11.56 11.64 7.82
C ALA A 439 12.55 12.72 8.30
N GLN A 440 12.13 13.62 9.20
CA GLN A 440 13.01 14.62 9.80
C GLN A 440 14.14 14.02 10.63
N ILE A 441 13.88 12.95 11.39
CA ILE A 441 14.92 12.21 12.12
C ILE A 441 15.96 11.68 11.12
N TYR A 442 15.48 10.99 10.07
CA TYR A 442 16.36 10.45 9.04
C TYR A 442 17.19 11.53 8.32
N PHE A 443 16.56 12.62 7.87
CA PHE A 443 17.26 13.69 7.17
C PHE A 443 18.22 14.48 8.06
N LYS A 444 17.87 14.70 9.33
CA LYS A 444 18.79 15.32 10.30
C LYS A 444 20.02 14.44 10.49
N TRP A 445 19.85 13.13 10.65
CA TRP A 445 20.97 12.19 10.72
C TRP A 445 21.88 12.26 9.48
N GLN A 446 21.33 12.43 8.27
CA GLN A 446 22.12 12.55 7.04
C GLN A 446 22.80 13.92 6.83
N SER A 447 22.38 14.95 7.54
CA SER A 447 22.79 16.34 7.26
C SER A 447 24.24 16.64 7.68
N GLU A 448 24.91 17.51 6.93
CA GLU A 448 26.21 18.06 7.34
C GLU A 448 26.11 18.76 8.70
N GLY A 449 27.11 18.53 9.56
CA GLY A 449 27.16 19.07 10.93
C GLY A 449 26.49 18.20 12.00
N THR A 450 25.78 17.14 11.61
CA THR A 450 25.24 16.16 12.57
C THR A 450 26.32 15.22 13.05
N ASP A 451 26.46 15.11 14.38
CA ASP A 451 27.29 14.09 15.03
C ASP A 451 26.56 12.74 15.00
N GLY A 452 26.95 11.88 14.05
CA GLY A 452 26.40 10.53 13.88
C GLY A 452 26.74 9.57 15.03
N THR A 453 27.76 9.83 15.83
CA THR A 453 28.15 8.95 16.96
C THR A 453 27.22 9.12 18.15
N ASN A 454 26.79 10.35 18.42
CA ASN A 454 25.87 10.68 19.52
C ASN A 454 24.43 10.89 19.06
N TYR A 455 24.10 10.54 17.80
CA TYR A 455 22.74 10.67 17.28
C TYR A 455 21.83 9.56 17.81
N ALA A 456 21.20 9.80 18.95
CA ALA A 456 20.31 8.85 19.62
C ALA A 456 19.18 9.54 20.39
N GLU A 457 18.04 8.86 20.47
CA GLU A 457 16.93 9.17 21.36
C GLU A 457 16.36 7.84 21.88
N PRO A 458 16.39 7.60 23.21
CA PRO A 458 15.85 6.38 23.80
C PRO A 458 14.43 6.06 23.32
N GLU A 459 14.14 4.78 23.17
CA GLU A 459 12.88 4.22 22.66
C GLU A 459 12.52 4.62 21.21
N THR A 460 13.33 5.45 20.53
CA THR A 460 12.96 6.06 19.25
C THR A 460 13.98 5.81 18.14
N TYR A 461 15.25 6.19 18.29
CA TYR A 461 16.27 5.98 17.25
C TYR A 461 17.68 5.97 17.79
N ARG A 462 18.61 5.37 17.03
CA ARG A 462 20.05 5.45 17.27
C ARG A 462 20.84 5.18 16.01
N SER A 463 21.89 5.97 15.78
CA SER A 463 22.91 5.71 14.76
C SER A 463 23.97 4.75 15.32
N VAL A 464 24.31 3.70 14.56
CA VAL A 464 25.22 2.64 14.99
C VAL A 464 26.33 2.44 13.97
N GLY A 465 27.57 2.42 14.45
CA GLY A 465 28.76 2.20 13.61
C GLY A 465 29.08 0.71 13.38
N PHE A 466 29.87 0.45 12.34
CA PHE A 466 30.28 -0.90 11.92
C PHE A 466 30.89 -1.76 13.04
N GLU A 467 31.75 -1.20 13.90
CA GLU A 467 32.39 -1.97 14.96
C GLU A 467 31.39 -2.55 15.97
N GLU A 468 30.32 -1.81 16.28
CA GLU A 468 29.26 -2.28 17.17
C GLU A 468 28.38 -3.33 16.48
N LEU A 469 28.14 -3.19 15.17
CA LEU A 469 27.44 -4.19 14.36
C LEU A 469 28.20 -5.52 14.32
N ASP A 470 29.53 -5.48 14.15
CA ASP A 470 30.39 -6.67 14.17
C ASP A 470 30.36 -7.38 15.53
N LYS A 471 30.50 -6.62 16.63
CA LYS A 471 30.38 -7.16 18.01
C LYS A 471 29.02 -7.79 18.29
N ASN A 472 27.96 -7.28 17.68
CA ASN A 472 26.60 -7.80 17.81
C ASN A 472 26.25 -8.89 16.76
N GLY A 473 27.24 -9.49 16.11
CA GLY A 473 27.03 -10.59 15.17
C GLY A 473 26.25 -10.19 13.92
N TYR A 474 26.41 -8.93 13.49
CA TYR A 474 25.71 -8.35 12.33
C TYR A 474 24.19 -8.39 12.44
N SER A 475 23.63 -8.46 13.66
CA SER A 475 22.18 -8.41 13.86
C SER A 475 21.65 -7.03 13.49
N LEU A 476 20.50 -6.95 12.82
CA LEU A 476 19.83 -5.68 12.53
C LEU A 476 18.60 -5.46 13.42
N VAL A 477 18.48 -6.19 14.53
CA VAL A 477 17.37 -6.05 15.47
C VAL A 477 17.53 -4.76 16.28
N PRO A 478 16.65 -3.74 16.15
CA PRO A 478 16.89 -2.43 16.78
C PRO A 478 16.95 -2.46 18.31
N SER A 479 16.27 -3.40 18.96
CA SER A 479 16.28 -3.54 20.42
C SER A 479 17.65 -3.91 21.01
N ARG A 480 18.64 -4.25 20.18
CA ARG A 480 20.04 -4.44 20.60
C ARG A 480 20.81 -3.12 20.68
N TYR A 481 20.29 -2.07 20.06
CA TYR A 481 21.00 -0.81 19.85
C TYR A 481 20.30 0.37 20.51
N ILE A 482 18.97 0.44 20.40
CA ILE A 482 18.17 1.52 20.96
C ILE A 482 17.93 1.26 22.45
N GLU A 483 18.29 2.22 23.29
CA GLU A 483 18.08 2.17 24.73
C GLU A 483 16.59 2.20 25.08
N PHE A 484 16.16 1.38 26.03
CA PHE A 484 14.81 1.43 26.60
C PHE A 484 14.82 2.24 27.89
N VAL A 485 13.80 3.07 28.10
CA VAL A 485 13.68 3.84 29.33
C VAL A 485 12.93 2.99 30.35
N ASP A 486 13.64 2.51 31.37
CA ASP A 486 13.02 1.80 32.49
C ASP A 486 12.32 2.80 33.43
N ARG A 487 11.00 2.94 33.27
CA ARG A 487 10.16 3.84 34.07
C ARG A 487 9.83 3.26 35.46
N ASP A 488 10.16 1.99 35.73
CA ASP A 488 9.88 1.33 37.01
C ASP A 488 10.90 1.70 38.10
N THR A 489 12.08 2.20 37.73
CA THR A 489 13.11 2.64 38.69
C THR A 489 12.74 3.89 39.52
N THR A 490 11.73 4.64 39.08
CA THR A 490 11.18 5.81 39.79
C THR A 490 9.95 5.53 40.65
N ILE A 491 9.44 4.29 40.65
CA ILE A 491 8.30 3.91 41.49
C ILE A 491 8.83 3.61 42.90
N ASP A 492 8.49 4.44 43.88
CA ASP A 492 8.67 4.10 45.29
C ASP A 492 7.67 2.99 45.65
N TYR A 493 8.10 1.74 45.44
CA TYR A 493 7.33 0.55 45.78
C TYR A 493 6.88 0.55 47.24
N HIS A 494 7.68 1.13 48.14
CA HIS A 494 7.30 1.22 49.55
C HIS A 494 6.13 2.19 49.73
N GLN A 495 6.15 3.35 49.07
CA GLN A 495 5.02 4.28 49.08
C GLN A 495 3.75 3.65 48.49
N VAL A 496 3.84 3.05 47.30
CA VAL A 496 2.69 2.44 46.60
C VAL A 496 2.09 1.29 47.42
N LEU A 497 2.92 0.43 47.99
CA LEU A 497 2.46 -0.67 48.85
C LEU A 497 1.83 -0.15 50.15
N THR A 498 2.37 0.92 50.73
CA THR A 498 1.83 1.57 51.93
C THR A 498 0.45 2.17 51.65
N GLU A 499 0.29 2.91 50.56
CA GLU A 499 -0.99 3.51 50.13
C GLU A 499 -2.03 2.42 49.79
N THR A 500 -1.61 1.35 49.12
CA THR A 500 -2.47 0.21 48.79
C THR A 500 -2.92 -0.52 50.05
N ALA A 501 -2.01 -0.81 50.98
CA ALA A 501 -2.33 -1.44 52.26
C ALA A 501 -3.32 -0.59 53.08
N THR A 502 -3.11 0.73 53.12
CA THR A 502 -4.02 1.68 53.78
C THR A 502 -5.42 1.65 53.15
N THR A 503 -5.48 1.62 51.82
CA THR A 503 -6.74 1.54 51.07
C THR A 503 -7.48 0.23 51.33
N VAL A 504 -6.78 -0.90 51.28
CA VAL A 504 -7.35 -2.23 51.59
C VAL A 504 -7.85 -2.29 53.04
N SER A 505 -7.08 -1.79 53.99
CA SER A 505 -7.49 -1.73 55.40
C SER A 505 -8.78 -0.90 55.58
N ARG A 506 -8.88 0.25 54.92
CA ARG A 506 -10.10 1.06 54.91
C ARG A 506 -11.29 0.31 54.31
N LEU A 507 -11.11 -0.38 53.18
CA LEU A 507 -12.15 -1.16 52.54
C LEU A 507 -12.64 -2.31 53.42
N LEU A 508 -11.73 -3.03 54.09
CA LEU A 508 -12.08 -4.11 55.02
C LEU A 508 -12.85 -3.60 56.24
N ASN A 509 -12.50 -2.42 56.76
CA ASN A 509 -13.25 -1.80 57.85
C ASN A 509 -14.65 -1.35 57.40
N CYS A 510 -14.79 -0.73 56.22
CA CYS A 510 -16.09 -0.40 55.65
C CYS A 510 -16.95 -1.66 55.42
N GLN A 511 -16.35 -2.75 54.94
CA GLN A 511 -17.06 -4.02 54.77
C GLN A 511 -17.62 -4.53 56.10
N LYS A 512 -16.81 -4.55 57.17
CA LYS A 512 -17.28 -4.95 58.51
C LYS A 512 -18.45 -4.09 59.00
N GLN A 513 -18.36 -2.78 58.82
CA GLN A 513 -19.45 -1.86 59.20
C GLN A 513 -20.72 -2.11 58.39
N ASN A 514 -20.58 -2.38 57.09
CA ASN A 514 -21.71 -2.73 56.23
C ASN A 514 -22.33 -4.07 56.64
N ASP A 515 -21.52 -5.07 56.96
CA ASP A 515 -21.98 -6.39 57.41
C ASP A 515 -22.74 -6.26 58.75
N GLU A 516 -22.22 -5.49 59.71
CA GLU A 516 -22.91 -5.20 60.98
C GLU A 516 -24.24 -4.45 60.75
N THR A 517 -24.23 -3.45 59.88
CA THR A 517 -25.45 -2.68 59.54
C THR A 517 -26.50 -3.58 58.89
N LEU A 518 -26.08 -4.44 57.96
CA LEU A 518 -26.96 -5.39 57.29
C LEU A 518 -27.56 -6.41 58.26
N ARG A 519 -26.73 -7.00 59.14
CA ARG A 519 -27.19 -7.92 60.20
C ARG A 519 -28.18 -7.24 61.13
N ASN A 520 -27.92 -6.01 61.55
CA ASN A 520 -28.83 -5.25 62.40
C ASN A 520 -30.17 -4.95 61.70
N ALA A 521 -30.14 -4.59 60.40
CA ALA A 521 -31.35 -4.37 59.62
C ALA A 521 -32.18 -5.65 59.47
N LEU A 522 -31.54 -6.79 59.19
CA LEU A 522 -32.22 -8.10 59.10
C LEU A 522 -32.81 -8.53 60.45
N LYS A 523 -32.10 -8.27 61.55
CA LYS A 523 -32.59 -8.51 62.91
C LYS A 523 -33.84 -7.70 63.24
N GLN A 524 -33.91 -6.43 62.82
CA GLN A 524 -35.12 -5.60 62.97
C GLN A 524 -36.32 -6.16 62.18
N LEU A 525 -36.06 -6.88 61.08
CA LEU A 525 -37.08 -7.53 60.26
C LEU A 525 -37.44 -8.95 60.75
N GLY A 526 -36.84 -9.42 61.85
CA GLY A 526 -37.15 -10.71 62.48
C GLY A 526 -36.35 -11.90 61.97
N TYR A 527 -35.25 -11.68 61.23
CA TYR A 527 -34.37 -12.73 60.73
C TYR A 527 -32.98 -12.65 61.39
N GLU A 528 -32.46 -13.77 61.91
CA GLU A 528 -31.09 -13.86 62.43
C GLU A 528 -30.13 -14.45 61.38
N CYS A 529 -28.98 -13.81 61.19
CA CYS A 529 -27.90 -14.25 60.30
C CYS A 529 -26.52 -13.78 60.77
#